data_AF-A0A935AYJ9-F1
#
_entry.id   AF-A0A935AYJ9-F1
#
_cell.length_a   1.000
_cell.length_b   1.000
_cell.length_c   1.000
_cell.angle_alpha   90.00
_cell.angle_beta   90.00
_cell.angle_gamma   90.00
#
_symmetry.space_group_name_H-M   'P 1'
#
loop_
_entity.id
_entity.type
_entity.pdbx_description
1 polymer ?
#
loop_
_entity_poly.entity_id
_entity_poly.type
_entity_poly.pdbx_seq_one_letter_code
_entity_poly.pdbx_strand_id
1 'polypeptide(L)'
;MTVKEIGFEEAIETWQVDEFETLVNPHRDVGPTWLHQISSSMVRDAPDFGEIAGLVATRLDGAVACAHNLPFQHRMIMCSRCGDSWMAKRRSATPVCDNCKGT
;
A
#
# COMPACT_ATOMS: atom_id res chain seq x y z
N MET A 1 -10.89 -6.16 -0.31
CA MET A 1 -10.00 -5.11 -0.82
C MET A 1 -8.66 -5.30 -0.17
N THR A 2 -8.05 -6.40 -0.58
CA THR A 2 -6.63 -6.69 -0.43
C THR A 2 -5.88 -5.62 -1.21
N VAL A 3 -4.76 -5.16 -0.68
CA VAL A 3 -3.84 -4.30 -1.42
C VAL A 3 -3.43 -5.05 -2.68
N LYS A 4 -3.88 -4.55 -3.85
CA LYS A 4 -3.74 -5.25 -5.14
C LYS A 4 -2.40 -4.99 -5.80
N GLU A 5 -1.79 -3.85 -5.52
CA GLU A 5 -0.49 -3.41 -6.03
C GLU A 5 -0.20 -2.10 -5.32
N ILE A 6 1.05 -1.87 -4.94
CA ILE A 6 1.53 -0.52 -4.69
C ILE A 6 2.74 -0.31 -5.61
N GLY A 7 2.46 0.01 -6.87
CA GLY A 7 3.47 0.52 -7.78
C GLY A 7 3.85 1.94 -7.37
N PHE A 8 5.14 2.19 -7.23
CA PHE A 8 5.70 3.52 -7.06
C PHE A 8 6.54 3.84 -8.30
N GLU A 9 6.26 4.98 -8.91
CA GLU A 9 6.99 5.47 -10.07
C GLU A 9 7.76 6.72 -9.65
N GLU A 10 9.08 6.57 -9.47
CA GLU A 10 9.99 7.70 -9.33
C GLU A 10 10.53 8.03 -10.73
N ALA A 11 10.27 9.24 -11.24
CA ALA A 11 10.57 9.63 -12.62
C ALA A 11 11.67 10.69 -12.67
N ILE A 12 12.85 10.30 -13.14
CA ILE A 12 13.95 11.19 -13.56
C ILE A 12 14.25 10.79 -15.01
N GLU A 13 13.90 11.64 -15.98
CA GLU A 13 14.10 11.42 -17.43
C GLU A 13 13.76 10.00 -17.95
N THR A 14 12.47 9.73 -18.21
CA THR A 14 11.94 8.62 -19.06
C THR A 14 12.29 7.16 -18.72
N TRP A 15 13.02 6.86 -17.65
CA TRP A 15 13.34 5.48 -17.27
C TRP A 15 12.82 5.14 -15.87
N GLN A 16 12.20 3.97 -15.74
CA GLN A 16 11.78 3.40 -14.45
C GLN A 16 13.02 3.07 -13.62
N VAL A 17 13.13 3.65 -12.42
CA VAL A 17 14.30 3.48 -11.54
C VAL A 17 14.11 2.40 -10.48
N ASP A 18 12.87 2.08 -10.13
CA ASP A 18 12.51 1.03 -9.16
C ASP A 18 11.13 0.45 -9.49
N GLU A 19 10.92 -0.81 -9.11
CA GLU A 19 9.63 -1.50 -9.17
C GLU A 19 9.48 -2.42 -7.95
N PHE A 20 8.30 -2.41 -7.35
CA PHE A 20 8.00 -3.24 -6.18
C PHE A 20 6.61 -3.84 -6.28
N GLU A 21 6.55 -5.17 -6.19
CA GLU A 21 5.31 -5.94 -6.10
C GLU A 21 5.45 -7.00 -5.01
N THR A 22 4.37 -7.21 -4.25
CA THR A 22 4.25 -8.35 -3.34
C THR A 22 2.80 -8.70 -3.12
N LEU A 23 2.53 -9.99 -2.90
CA LEU A 23 1.27 -10.43 -2.34
C LEU A 23 1.21 -10.03 -0.86
N VAL A 24 -0.02 -9.83 -0.37
CA VAL A 24 -0.32 -9.56 1.04
C VAL A 24 -1.48 -10.45 1.47
N ASN A 25 -1.35 -11.09 2.62
CA ASN A 25 -2.44 -11.87 3.19
C ASN A 25 -3.54 -10.93 3.71
N PRO A 26 -4.77 -10.98 3.16
CA PRO A 26 -5.84 -10.09 3.57
C PRO A 26 -6.63 -10.58 4.79
N HIS A 27 -6.30 -11.74 5.35
CA HIS A 27 -7.01 -12.41 6.45
C HIS A 27 -8.51 -12.59 6.20
N ARG A 28 -8.89 -12.74 4.93
CA ARG A 28 -10.28 -12.90 4.48
C ARG A 28 -10.33 -13.43 3.05
N ASP A 29 -11.53 -13.68 2.53
CA ASP A 29 -11.73 -14.06 1.13
C ASP A 29 -11.17 -13.00 0.15
N VAL A 30 -10.45 -13.46 -0.88
CA VAL A 30 -9.79 -12.60 -1.88
C VAL A 30 -10.79 -12.00 -2.88
N GLY A 31 -12.02 -12.50 -2.93
CA GLY A 31 -13.05 -12.07 -3.86
C GLY A 31 -12.94 -12.76 -5.23
N PRO A 32 -13.45 -12.12 -6.30
CA PRO A 32 -13.55 -12.72 -7.63
C PRO A 32 -12.18 -13.00 -8.29
N THR A 33 -11.64 -14.19 -8.05
CA THR A 33 -10.32 -14.62 -8.55
C THR A 33 -10.20 -14.55 -10.07
N TRP A 34 -11.26 -14.78 -10.83
CA TRP A 34 -11.26 -14.66 -12.29
C TRP A 34 -10.98 -13.24 -12.79
N LEU A 35 -11.21 -12.21 -11.97
CA LEU A 35 -10.98 -10.82 -12.35
C LEU A 35 -9.52 -10.42 -12.19
N HIS A 36 -8.83 -10.92 -11.16
CA HIS A 36 -7.49 -10.47 -10.78
C HIS A 36 -6.45 -11.58 -10.65
N GLN A 37 -6.83 -12.83 -10.92
CA GLN A 37 -5.97 -14.01 -10.99
C GLN A 37 -5.17 -14.34 -9.73
N ILE A 38 -5.50 -13.73 -8.57
CA ILE A 38 -4.91 -14.05 -7.27
C ILE A 38 -5.85 -15.02 -6.56
N SER A 39 -5.33 -16.19 -6.21
CA SER A 39 -6.08 -17.23 -5.49
C SER A 39 -5.81 -17.21 -3.98
N SER A 40 -6.72 -17.79 -3.19
CA SER A 40 -6.55 -17.90 -1.74
C SER A 40 -5.31 -18.71 -1.33
N SER A 41 -4.87 -19.67 -2.16
CA SER A 41 -3.63 -20.42 -1.91
C SER A 41 -2.39 -19.57 -2.11
N MET A 42 -2.38 -18.64 -3.07
CA MET A 42 -1.24 -17.73 -3.30
C MET A 42 -1.00 -16.79 -2.12
N VAL A 43 -2.06 -16.32 -1.46
CA VAL A 43 -1.95 -15.35 -0.36
C VAL A 43 -1.88 -15.99 1.02
N ARG A 44 -1.98 -17.33 1.10
CA ARG A 44 -2.08 -18.06 2.38
C ARG A 44 -0.86 -17.81 3.27
N ASP A 45 0.32 -17.89 2.68
CA ASP A 45 1.60 -17.76 3.36
C ASP A 45 2.30 -16.44 2.97
N ALA A 46 1.57 -15.53 2.32
CA ALA A 46 2.05 -14.18 2.02
C ALA A 46 2.14 -13.34 3.32
N PRO A 47 3.02 -12.33 3.36
CA PRO A 47 3.17 -11.48 4.53
C PRO A 47 1.91 -10.67 4.84
N ASP A 48 1.78 -10.28 6.11
CA ASP A 48 0.82 -9.27 6.54
C ASP A 48 1.24 -7.89 6.02
N PHE A 49 0.26 -7.00 5.83
CA PHE A 49 0.58 -5.62 5.43
C PHE A 49 1.52 -4.94 6.44
N GLY A 50 1.40 -5.29 7.73
CA GLY A 50 2.26 -4.72 8.77
C GLY A 50 3.74 -5.07 8.61
N GLU A 51 4.06 -6.22 8.02
CA GLU A 51 5.44 -6.65 7.80
C GLU A 51 6.10 -5.88 6.66
N ILE A 52 5.33 -5.46 5.65
CA ILE A 52 5.83 -4.72 4.49
C ILE A 52 5.65 -3.19 4.59
N ALA A 53 4.85 -2.69 5.55
CA ALA A 53 4.50 -1.27 5.64
C ALA A 53 5.73 -0.35 5.74
N GLY A 54 6.77 -0.76 6.46
CA GLY A 54 8.02 0.01 6.57
C GLY A 54 8.81 0.08 5.25
N LEU A 55 8.72 -0.95 4.42
CA LEU A 55 9.36 -1.01 3.10
C LEU A 55 8.64 -0.07 2.12
N VAL A 56 7.31 -0.13 2.11
CA VAL A 56 6.44 0.75 1.31
C VAL A 56 6.63 2.21 1.73
N ALA A 57 6.67 2.49 3.04
CA ALA A 57 6.94 3.82 3.58
C ALA A 57 8.28 4.41 3.12
N THR A 58 9.33 3.59 3.09
CA THR A 58 10.68 4.05 2.71
C THR A 58 10.73 4.45 1.23
N ARG A 59 10.01 3.74 0.35
CA ARG A 59 9.90 4.08 -1.07
C ARG A 59 9.07 5.34 -1.34
N LEU A 60 8.11 5.63 -0.46
CA LEU A 60 7.25 6.80 -0.57
C LEU A 60 7.86 8.08 0.01
N ASP A 61 8.90 7.97 0.83
CA ASP A 61 9.45 9.13 1.52
C ASP A 61 10.10 10.10 0.52
N GLY A 62 9.60 11.33 0.48
CA GLY A 62 10.03 12.34 -0.49
C GLY A 62 9.48 12.19 -1.92
N ALA A 63 8.72 11.13 -2.21
CA ALA A 63 8.17 10.88 -3.54
C ALA A 63 6.85 11.65 -3.81
N VAL A 64 6.54 11.90 -5.09
CA VAL A 64 5.24 12.39 -5.54
C VAL A 64 4.40 11.20 -6.02
N ALA A 65 3.27 10.94 -5.37
CA ALA A 65 2.41 9.83 -5.74
C ALA A 65 1.57 10.15 -6.99
N CYS A 66 1.71 9.33 -8.03
CA CYS A 66 0.92 9.35 -9.25
C CYS A 66 0.23 7.99 -9.43
N ALA A 67 -1.05 7.99 -9.81
CA ALA A 67 -1.77 6.76 -10.11
C ALA A 67 -2.98 7.06 -11.00
N HIS A 68 -3.37 6.09 -11.83
CA HIS A 68 -4.53 6.22 -12.72
C HIS A 68 -5.85 6.46 -11.97
N ASN A 69 -5.95 5.97 -10.72
CA ASN A 69 -7.11 6.16 -9.86
C ASN A 69 -6.69 6.63 -8.45
N LEU A 70 -5.86 7.67 -8.37
CA LEU A 70 -5.28 8.13 -7.11
C LEU A 70 -6.23 8.13 -5.89
N PRO A 71 -7.51 8.53 -5.96
CA PRO A 71 -8.43 8.44 -4.81
C PRO A 71 -8.60 7.03 -4.23
N PHE A 72 -8.53 5.99 -5.05
CA PHE A 72 -8.60 4.59 -4.62
C PHE A 72 -7.34 4.19 -3.85
N GLN A 73 -6.15 4.40 -4.43
CA GLN A 73 -4.86 4.11 -3.81
C GLN A 73 -4.67 4.92 -2.53
N HIS A 74 -5.03 6.20 -2.55
CA HIS A 74 -4.88 7.13 -1.43
C HIS A 74 -5.55 6.60 -0.15
N ARG A 75 -6.73 5.99 -0.25
CA ARG A 75 -7.45 5.41 0.90
C ARG A 75 -6.71 4.24 1.56
N MET A 76 -5.79 3.60 0.85
CA MET A 76 -5.04 2.44 1.33
C MET A 76 -3.78 2.88 2.08
N ILE A 77 -3.23 4.05 1.72
CA ILE A 77 -1.91 4.52 2.17
C ILE A 77 -1.94 5.81 3.00
N MET A 78 -3.12 6.37 3.22
CA MET A 78 -3.33 7.64 3.94
C MET A 78 -4.21 7.45 5.17
N CYS A 79 -4.01 8.29 6.19
CA CYS A 79 -4.80 8.26 7.41
C CYS A 79 -6.26 8.55 7.08
N SER A 80 -7.14 7.64 7.47
CA SER A 80 -8.58 7.74 7.18
C SER A 80 -9.29 8.92 7.87
N ARG A 81 -8.65 9.56 8.86
CA ARG A 81 -9.19 10.73 9.59
C ARG A 81 -8.69 12.08 9.07
N CYS A 82 -7.38 12.29 9.03
CA CYS A 82 -6.81 13.60 8.71
C CYS A 82 -6.28 13.70 7.27
N GLY A 83 -6.18 12.59 6.53
CA GLY A 83 -5.60 12.60 5.19
C GLY A 83 -4.07 12.72 5.15
N ASP A 84 -3.36 12.70 6.27
CA ASP A 84 -1.89 12.64 6.27
C ASP A 84 -1.36 11.24 5.89
N SER A 85 -0.22 11.19 5.20
CA SER A 85 0.52 9.95 5.00
C SER A 85 1.14 9.48 6.31
N TRP A 86 0.57 8.41 6.83
CA TRP A 86 1.03 7.68 8.02
C TRP A 86 2.15 6.70 7.69
N MET A 87 2.36 6.39 6.41
CA MET A 87 3.49 5.58 5.96
C MET A 87 4.77 6.40 5.79
N ALA A 88 4.78 7.47 4.98
CA ALA A 88 6.03 8.15 4.61
C ALA A 88 6.84 8.69 5.81
N LYS A 89 6.18 9.33 6.79
CA LYS A 89 6.89 9.90 7.96
C LYS A 89 6.95 9.01 9.19
N ARG A 90 6.04 8.02 9.32
CA ARG A 90 5.76 7.38 10.64
C ARG A 90 5.84 5.85 10.64
N ARG A 91 6.04 5.19 9.49
CA ARG A 91 6.27 3.73 9.38
C ARG A 91 5.24 2.88 10.15
N SER A 92 3.97 3.26 10.15
CA SER A 92 2.90 2.55 10.87
C SER A 92 2.07 1.69 9.91
N ALA A 93 1.47 0.60 10.43
CA ALA A 93 0.52 -0.31 9.73
C ALA A 93 -0.98 -0.23 10.19
N THR A 94 -1.30 0.63 11.18
CA THR A 94 -2.68 1.07 11.52
C THR A 94 -3.28 2.19 10.64
N PRO A 95 -4.47 2.06 10.02
CA PRO A 95 -5.08 3.05 9.09
C PRO A 95 -5.48 4.42 9.70
N VAL A 96 -5.07 4.66 10.94
CA VAL A 96 -5.18 5.92 11.69
C VAL A 96 -3.78 6.27 12.18
N CYS A 97 -3.29 7.46 11.84
CA CYS A 97 -1.97 7.93 12.26
C CYS A 97 -1.91 8.17 13.78
N ASP A 98 -0.72 8.15 14.38
CA ASP A 98 -0.60 8.25 15.86
C ASP A 98 -1.21 9.55 16.44
N ASN A 99 -1.10 10.68 15.73
CA ASN A 99 -1.79 11.93 16.12
C ASN A 99 -3.32 11.78 16.17
N CYS A 100 -3.90 10.90 15.36
CA CYS A 100 -5.33 10.65 15.29
C CYS A 100 -5.79 9.47 16.15
N LYS A 101 -4.88 8.68 16.74
CA LYS A 101 -5.23 7.57 17.64
C LYS A 101 -5.70 8.06 19.02
N GLY A 102 -5.28 9.25 19.44
CA GLY A 102 -5.59 9.85 20.74
C GLY A 102 -6.66 10.95 20.73
N THR A 103 -7.30 11.19 19.59
CA THR A 103 -8.39 12.18 19.39
C THR A 103 -9.73 11.48 19.21
#